data_AF-A0A536BKA0-F1
#
_entry.id   AF-A0A536BKA0-F1
#
_cell.length_a   1.000
_cell.length_b   1.000
_cell.length_c   1.000
_cell.angle_alpha   90.00
_cell.angle_beta   90.00
_cell.angle_gamma   90.00
#
_symmetry.space_group_name_H-M   'P 1'
#
loop_
_entity.id
_entity.type
_entity.pdbx_description
1 polymer ?
#
loop_
_entity_poly.entity_id
_entity_poly.type
_entity_poly.pdbx_seq_one_letter_code
_entity_poly.pdbx_strand_id
1 'polypeptide(L)'
;MRIESSITSVSWIPEGSVSGLARVPFSLGVTHYDERPRTRLGDLDALRADPNVREVNRLEAWIEVRDGRINRSGYGRNSGFVGSTSLDLGVTRVTVSGRARPVLRRRPLVSAQTARFVQTIGGRTGMPFPRFTARPPFLAWNSSTAWTTLVLTLHADGRKDGWLLGASPFPRHFLYDEEGNLMGDTALTDFGRWFSTHYGRETPWGGYDLEPLAIREFSPAREQEVA
;
A
#
# COMPACT_ATOMS: atom_id res chain seq x y z
N MET A 1 -27.74 3.43 15.06
CA MET A 1 -27.17 4.07 13.87
C MET A 1 -25.95 3.27 13.40
N ARG A 2 -25.75 3.08 12.10
CA ARG A 2 -24.53 2.46 11.56
C ARG A 2 -23.65 3.55 10.96
N ILE A 3 -22.37 3.55 11.32
CA ILE A 3 -21.36 4.47 10.78
C ILE A 3 -20.32 3.60 10.10
N GLU A 4 -19.97 3.95 8.87
CA GLU A 4 -18.94 3.27 8.10
C GLU A 4 -18.06 4.28 7.37
N SER A 5 -16.83 3.87 7.09
CA SER A 5 -15.83 4.69 6.41
C SER A 5 -14.75 3.81 5.82
N SER A 6 -13.89 4.43 5.03
CA SER A 6 -12.71 3.79 4.46
C SER A 6 -11.57 4.76 4.26
N ILE A 7 -10.35 4.24 4.28
CA ILE A 7 -9.19 4.92 3.71
C ILE A 7 -8.48 3.98 2.74
N THR A 8 -7.84 4.57 1.73
CA THR A 8 -7.19 3.79 0.67
C THR A 8 -5.76 4.24 0.47
N SER A 9 -4.81 3.30 0.47
CA SER A 9 -3.48 3.56 -0.06
C SER A 9 -3.31 2.94 -1.43
N VAL A 10 -2.61 3.65 -2.32
CA VAL A 10 -2.26 3.18 -3.66
C VAL A 10 -0.77 3.40 -3.90
N SER A 11 -0.10 2.39 -4.43
CA SER A 11 1.35 2.29 -4.52
C SER A 11 1.85 2.28 -5.98
N TRP A 12 2.79 3.16 -6.31
CA TRP A 12 3.24 3.46 -7.69
C TRP A 12 4.75 3.75 -7.69
N ILE A 13 5.47 3.31 -8.74
CA ILE A 13 6.91 3.47 -8.96
C ILE A 13 7.17 4.79 -9.69
N PRO A 14 7.64 5.85 -9.00
CA PRO A 14 7.88 7.14 -9.64
C PRO A 14 9.03 7.08 -10.62
N GLU A 15 9.03 7.95 -11.63
CA GLU A 15 10.16 8.10 -12.54
C GLU A 15 11.48 8.34 -11.80
N GLY A 16 12.53 7.66 -12.24
CA GLY A 16 13.89 7.81 -11.69
C GLY A 16 14.10 7.26 -10.29
N SER A 17 13.09 6.62 -9.69
CA SER A 17 13.16 6.08 -8.32
C SER A 17 13.94 4.75 -8.21
N VAL A 18 14.25 4.11 -9.34
CA VAL A 18 15.00 2.85 -9.41
C VAL A 18 16.45 3.13 -9.77
N SER A 19 17.39 2.55 -9.01
CA SER A 19 18.82 2.79 -9.15
C SER A 19 19.62 1.51 -9.40
N GLY A 20 20.89 1.67 -9.82
CA GLY A 20 21.82 0.57 -10.11
C GLY A 20 21.38 -0.29 -11.30
N LEU A 21 21.83 -1.54 -11.32
CA LEU A 21 21.51 -2.50 -12.40
C LEU A 21 20.01 -2.78 -12.53
N ALA A 22 19.23 -2.57 -11.46
CA ALA A 22 17.79 -2.74 -11.50
C ALA A 22 17.07 -1.71 -12.39
N ARG A 23 17.75 -0.60 -12.76
CA ARG A 23 17.22 0.40 -13.71
C ARG A 23 17.29 -0.09 -15.16
N VAL A 24 18.16 -1.04 -15.49
CA VAL A 24 18.42 -1.46 -16.88
C VAL A 24 17.14 -1.88 -17.62
N PRO A 25 16.23 -2.71 -17.05
CA PRO A 25 14.97 -3.05 -17.72
C PRO A 25 14.06 -1.84 -18.00
N PHE A 26 14.10 -0.80 -17.15
CA PHE A 26 13.34 0.44 -17.37
C PHE A 26 13.94 1.24 -18.54
N SER A 27 15.27 1.34 -18.58
CA SER A 27 15.99 2.03 -19.66
C SER A 27 15.87 1.33 -21.02
N LEU A 28 15.68 0.01 -21.03
CA LEU A 28 15.46 -0.78 -22.24
C LEU A 28 13.98 -0.86 -22.67
N GLY A 29 13.06 -0.23 -21.93
CA GLY A 29 11.62 -0.27 -22.22
C GLY A 29 10.94 -1.60 -21.87
N VAL A 30 11.66 -2.53 -21.21
CA VAL A 30 11.11 -3.83 -20.81
C VAL A 30 10.09 -3.69 -19.69
N THR A 31 10.24 -2.69 -18.84
CA THR A 31 9.25 -2.26 -17.83
C THR A 31 9.13 -0.75 -17.87
N HIS A 32 8.09 -0.20 -17.27
CA HIS A 32 7.83 1.24 -17.23
C HIS A 32 7.82 1.76 -15.80
N TYR A 33 8.11 3.06 -15.67
CA TYR A 33 7.70 3.84 -14.51
C TYR A 33 6.19 4.07 -14.56
N ASP A 34 5.60 4.29 -13.40
CA ASP A 34 4.17 4.52 -13.30
C ASP A 34 3.87 6.01 -13.49
N GLU A 35 2.79 6.34 -14.21
CA GLU A 35 2.35 7.73 -14.34
C GLU A 35 2.03 8.33 -12.95
N ARG A 36 1.98 9.65 -12.80
CA ARG A 36 1.58 10.19 -11.48
C ARG A 36 0.15 9.75 -11.15
N PRO A 37 -0.12 9.28 -9.93
CA PRO A 37 -1.46 8.92 -9.55
C PRO A 37 -2.38 10.13 -9.57
N ARG A 38 -3.64 9.88 -9.91
CA ARG A 38 -4.68 10.90 -10.01
C ARG A 38 -4.94 11.51 -8.62
N THR A 39 -5.33 12.78 -8.59
CA THR A 39 -5.78 13.48 -7.36
C THR A 39 -7.07 12.88 -6.80
N ARG A 40 -7.82 12.17 -7.64
CA ARG A 40 -9.00 11.38 -7.28
C ARG A 40 -8.71 9.89 -7.47
N LEU A 41 -9.07 9.08 -6.49
CA LEU A 41 -8.86 7.62 -6.51
C LEU A 41 -9.54 6.95 -7.71
N GLY A 42 -10.75 7.38 -8.06
CA GLY A 42 -11.56 6.75 -9.10
C GLY A 42 -12.12 5.39 -8.69
N ASP A 43 -12.44 4.57 -9.68
CA ASP A 43 -13.04 3.25 -9.48
C ASP A 43 -11.99 2.17 -9.13
N LEU A 44 -12.27 1.35 -8.12
CA LEU A 44 -11.31 0.34 -7.63
C LEU A 44 -11.12 -0.82 -8.61
N ASP A 45 -12.11 -1.16 -9.43
CA ASP A 45 -11.99 -2.22 -10.43
C ASP A 45 -11.18 -1.73 -11.63
N ALA A 46 -11.32 -0.46 -12.02
CA ALA A 46 -10.42 0.19 -12.97
C ALA A 46 -8.97 0.20 -12.47
N LEU A 47 -8.72 0.51 -11.19
CA LEU A 47 -7.38 0.43 -10.59
C LEU A 47 -6.81 -0.99 -10.60
N ARG A 48 -7.67 -2.02 -10.52
CA ARG A 48 -7.22 -3.42 -10.58
C ARG A 48 -6.74 -3.82 -11.98
N ALA A 49 -7.32 -3.21 -13.02
CA ALA A 49 -6.90 -3.41 -14.40
C ALA A 49 -5.70 -2.52 -14.81
N ASP A 50 -5.38 -1.49 -14.02
CA ASP A 50 -4.31 -0.54 -14.33
C ASP A 50 -2.91 -1.16 -14.13
N PRO A 51 -2.06 -1.25 -15.19
CA PRO A 51 -0.71 -1.81 -15.08
C PRO A 51 0.25 -0.93 -14.24
N ASN A 52 -0.12 0.32 -13.94
CA ASN A 52 0.68 1.24 -13.13
C ASN A 52 0.48 1.04 -11.62
N VAL A 53 -0.57 0.31 -11.21
CA VAL A 53 -0.86 0.10 -9.81
C VAL A 53 -0.07 -1.10 -9.29
N ARG A 54 0.75 -0.89 -8.26
CA ARG A 54 1.57 -1.95 -7.66
C ARG A 54 0.88 -2.61 -6.48
N GLU A 55 0.16 -1.83 -5.70
CA GLU A 55 -0.56 -2.29 -4.52
C GLU A 55 -1.67 -1.30 -4.16
N VAL A 56 -2.79 -1.84 -3.66
CA VAL A 56 -3.91 -1.10 -3.09
C VAL A 56 -4.21 -1.68 -1.72
N ASN A 57 -4.27 -0.84 -0.70
CA ASN A 57 -4.77 -1.17 0.62
C ASN A 57 -6.04 -0.39 0.88
N ARG A 58 -7.20 -1.04 0.86
CA ARG A 58 -8.50 -0.44 1.15
C ARG A 58 -8.92 -0.91 2.54
N LEU A 59 -8.75 -0.05 3.56
CA LEU A 59 -9.22 -0.32 4.91
C LEU A 59 -10.64 0.22 5.05
N GLU A 60 -11.62 -0.66 4.92
CA GLU A 60 -13.02 -0.39 5.22
C GLU A 60 -13.36 -0.89 6.62
N ALA A 61 -14.17 -0.13 7.36
CA ALA A 61 -14.69 -0.55 8.65
C ALA A 61 -16.05 0.08 8.95
N TRP A 62 -16.74 -0.49 9.94
CA TRP A 62 -18.03 -0.01 10.41
C TRP A 62 -18.18 -0.18 11.93
N ILE A 63 -19.03 0.65 12.52
CA ILE A 63 -19.54 0.55 13.89
C ILE A 63 -21.06 0.67 13.92
N GLU A 64 -21.68 0.00 14.87
CA GLU A 64 -23.08 0.24 15.24
C GLU A 64 -23.13 0.95 16.59
N VAL A 65 -23.82 2.09 16.60
CA VAL A 65 -24.00 2.96 17.77
C VAL A 65 -25.45 2.86 18.24
N ARG A 66 -25.63 2.58 19.53
CA ARG A 66 -26.92 2.65 20.24
C ARG A 66 -26.73 3.46 21.52
N ASP A 67 -27.64 4.39 21.77
CA ASP A 67 -27.61 5.26 22.96
C ASP A 67 -26.26 5.95 23.15
N GLY A 68 -25.68 6.45 22.06
CA GLY A 68 -24.37 7.11 22.04
C GLY A 68 -23.18 6.19 22.33
N ARG A 69 -23.35 4.86 22.28
CA ARG A 69 -22.30 3.88 22.57
C ARG A 69 -22.14 2.86 21.45
N ILE A 70 -20.89 2.52 21.15
CA ILE A 70 -20.56 1.44 20.21
C ILE A 70 -20.92 0.10 20.83
N ASN A 71 -21.74 -0.69 20.15
CA ASN A 71 -22.11 -2.04 20.59
C ASN A 71 -21.64 -3.15 19.62
N ARG A 72 -21.38 -2.82 18.36
CA ARG A 72 -20.81 -3.72 17.36
C ARG A 72 -19.84 -2.97 16.47
N SER A 73 -18.89 -3.71 15.93
CA SER A 73 -17.90 -3.19 15.00
C SER A 73 -17.39 -4.32 14.10
N GLY A 74 -16.86 -3.96 12.95
CA GLY A 74 -16.25 -4.92 12.06
C GLY A 74 -15.47 -4.26 10.93
N TYR A 75 -14.59 -5.05 10.33
CA TYR A 75 -13.98 -4.69 9.06
C TYR A 75 -14.99 -4.82 7.92
N GLY A 76 -14.78 -4.03 6.87
CA GLY A 76 -15.47 -4.18 5.59
C GLY A 76 -15.02 -5.43 4.83
N ARG A 77 -15.73 -5.68 3.73
CA ARG A 77 -15.51 -6.85 2.88
C ARG A 77 -14.25 -6.72 2.02
N ASN A 78 -13.96 -5.50 1.55
CA ASN A 78 -12.79 -5.26 0.74
C ASN A 78 -11.55 -5.04 1.61
N SER A 79 -10.40 -5.44 1.09
CA SER A 79 -9.11 -5.23 1.74
C SER A 79 -8.10 -4.57 0.79
N GLY A 80 -8.27 -4.68 -0.52
CA GLY A 80 -7.31 -4.25 -1.53
C GLY A 80 -6.65 -5.41 -2.27
N PHE A 81 -5.58 -5.15 -3.00
CA PHE A 81 -4.91 -6.13 -3.87
C PHE A 81 -3.46 -5.75 -4.18
N VAL A 82 -2.69 -6.69 -4.71
CA VAL A 82 -1.37 -6.44 -5.31
C VAL A 82 -1.54 -6.48 -6.82
N GLY A 83 -1.02 -5.47 -7.51
CA GLY A 83 -1.18 -5.33 -8.95
C GLY A 83 -0.31 -6.28 -9.77
N SER A 84 -0.49 -6.23 -11.08
CA SER A 84 0.30 -7.01 -12.02
C SER A 84 1.50 -6.22 -12.55
N THR A 85 2.45 -6.90 -13.18
CA THR A 85 3.57 -6.26 -13.87
C THR A 85 3.49 -6.62 -15.34
N SER A 86 3.38 -5.61 -16.21
CA SER A 86 3.44 -5.78 -17.66
C SER A 86 4.88 -5.59 -18.14
N LEU A 87 5.36 -6.53 -18.94
CA LEU A 87 6.68 -6.53 -19.53
C LEU A 87 6.58 -6.46 -21.04
N ASP A 88 7.33 -5.55 -21.65
CA ASP A 88 7.46 -5.49 -23.10
C ASP A 88 8.75 -6.20 -23.54
N LEU A 89 8.62 -7.31 -24.25
CA LEU A 89 9.74 -8.10 -24.74
C LEU A 89 10.04 -7.79 -26.22
N GLY A 90 9.52 -6.67 -26.74
CA GLY A 90 9.67 -6.21 -28.13
C GLY A 90 8.78 -6.95 -29.12
N VAL A 91 8.73 -8.28 -29.06
CA VAL A 91 7.88 -9.12 -29.92
C VAL A 91 6.55 -9.52 -29.26
N THR A 92 6.48 -9.41 -27.94
CA THR A 92 5.30 -9.79 -27.17
C THR A 92 5.23 -9.00 -25.86
N ARG A 93 4.01 -8.87 -25.32
CA ARG A 93 3.77 -8.30 -24.00
C ARG A 93 3.33 -9.40 -23.05
N VAL A 94 4.02 -9.51 -21.93
CA VAL A 94 3.73 -10.51 -20.90
C VAL A 94 3.26 -9.81 -19.63
N THR A 95 2.09 -10.18 -19.13
CA THR A 95 1.59 -9.71 -17.83
C THR A 95 1.79 -10.78 -16.77
N VAL A 96 2.48 -10.42 -15.70
CA VAL A 96 2.78 -11.31 -14.58
C VAL A 96 2.04 -10.81 -13.34
N SER A 97 1.13 -11.63 -12.81
CA SER A 97 0.39 -11.28 -11.60
C SER A 97 1.32 -11.14 -10.39
N GLY A 98 1.11 -10.09 -9.60
CA GLY A 98 1.73 -9.98 -8.29
C GLY A 98 1.32 -11.14 -7.37
N ARG A 99 2.19 -11.47 -6.42
CA ARG A 99 1.90 -12.44 -5.38
C ARG A 99 1.56 -11.70 -4.10
N ALA A 100 0.26 -11.55 -3.86
CA ALA A 100 -0.28 -11.00 -2.62
C ALA A 100 0.08 -11.88 -1.43
N ARG A 101 0.36 -11.25 -0.30
CA ARG A 101 0.48 -11.92 0.99
C ARG A 101 -0.89 -11.96 1.69
N PRO A 102 -1.09 -12.85 2.68
CA PRO A 102 -2.30 -12.85 3.48
C PRO A 102 -2.55 -11.48 4.12
N VAL A 103 -3.78 -10.99 4.04
CA VAL A 103 -4.17 -9.72 4.67
C VAL A 103 -3.98 -9.83 6.17
N LEU A 104 -3.27 -8.87 6.78
CA LEU A 104 -3.13 -8.80 8.23
C LEU A 104 -4.12 -7.78 8.78
N ARG A 105 -4.99 -8.23 9.68
CA ARG A 105 -5.92 -7.37 10.43
C ARG A 105 -5.70 -7.60 11.92
N ARG A 106 -5.52 -6.52 12.68
CA ARG A 106 -5.51 -6.63 14.14
C ARG A 106 -6.94 -6.81 14.65
N ARG A 107 -7.10 -7.33 15.86
CA ARG A 107 -8.41 -7.24 16.54
C ARG A 107 -8.74 -5.74 16.73
N PRO A 108 -9.94 -5.27 16.37
CA PRO A 108 -10.32 -3.88 16.59
C PRO A 108 -10.23 -3.53 18.08
N LEU A 109 -9.63 -2.38 18.38
CA LEU A 109 -9.61 -1.83 19.74
C LEU A 109 -10.87 -0.98 19.90
N VAL A 110 -11.82 -1.46 20.70
CA VAL A 110 -13.16 -0.87 20.80
C VAL A 110 -13.40 -0.39 22.23
N SER A 111 -13.82 0.86 22.35
CA SER A 111 -14.35 1.47 23.57
C SER A 111 -15.83 1.81 23.37
N ALA A 112 -16.46 2.44 24.36
CA ALA A 112 -17.83 2.93 24.20
C ALA A 112 -17.94 4.03 23.12
N GLN A 113 -16.88 4.80 22.89
CA GLN A 113 -16.91 5.99 22.03
C GLN A 113 -16.11 5.84 20.74
N THR A 114 -15.15 4.92 20.70
CA THR A 114 -14.22 4.78 19.57
C THR A 114 -13.99 3.32 19.20
N ALA A 115 -13.80 3.05 17.91
CA ALA A 115 -13.29 1.77 17.41
C ALA A 115 -12.13 2.00 16.46
N ARG A 116 -10.97 1.42 16.76
CA ARG A 116 -9.75 1.55 15.96
C ARG A 116 -9.42 0.24 15.24
N PHE A 117 -9.24 0.34 13.94
CA PHE A 117 -8.95 -0.75 13.01
C PHE A 117 -7.56 -0.58 12.42
N VAL A 118 -6.85 -1.69 12.25
CA VAL A 118 -5.51 -1.70 11.62
C VAL A 118 -5.45 -2.80 10.56
N GLN A 119 -5.01 -2.47 9.36
CA GLN A 119 -4.87 -3.42 8.25
C GLN A 119 -3.56 -3.23 7.49
N THR A 120 -2.86 -4.32 7.23
CA THR A 120 -1.69 -4.36 6.37
C THR A 120 -1.98 -5.17 5.11
N ILE A 121 -1.65 -4.57 3.96
CA ILE A 121 -1.66 -5.22 2.66
C ILE A 121 -0.27 -5.11 2.05
N GLY A 122 0.07 -6.08 1.22
CA GLY A 122 1.27 -6.04 0.43
C GLY A 122 1.59 -7.37 -0.21
N GLY A 123 2.71 -7.37 -0.92
CA GLY A 123 3.19 -8.51 -1.66
C GLY A 123 4.34 -8.11 -2.55
N ARG A 124 4.62 -8.99 -3.50
CA ARG A 124 5.78 -8.88 -4.39
C ARG A 124 5.34 -9.02 -5.83
N THR A 125 6.14 -8.54 -6.78
CA THR A 125 5.90 -8.90 -8.18
C THR A 125 6.06 -10.41 -8.37
N GLY A 126 5.33 -10.96 -9.34
CA GLY A 126 5.50 -12.35 -9.76
C GLY A 126 6.77 -12.56 -10.61
N MET A 127 7.42 -11.49 -11.06
CA MET A 127 8.65 -11.57 -11.87
C MET A 127 9.85 -12.05 -11.04
N PRO A 128 10.71 -12.95 -11.58
CA PRO A 128 11.99 -13.26 -10.97
C PRO A 128 12.88 -12.01 -10.96
N PHE A 129 13.53 -11.76 -9.82
CA PHE A 129 14.40 -10.62 -9.63
C PHE A 129 15.68 -11.07 -8.90
N PRO A 130 16.52 -11.91 -9.56
CA PRO A 130 17.70 -12.48 -8.93
C PRO A 130 18.71 -11.40 -8.58
N ARG A 131 19.17 -11.40 -7.33
CA ARG A 131 20.08 -10.39 -6.81
C ARG A 131 20.80 -10.87 -5.55
N PHE A 132 22.02 -10.37 -5.35
CA PHE A 132 22.69 -10.52 -4.06
C PHE A 132 22.09 -9.60 -3.00
N THR A 133 22.11 -10.04 -1.76
CA THR A 133 21.66 -9.26 -0.60
C THR A 133 22.75 -9.05 0.40
N ALA A 134 22.70 -7.91 1.09
CA ALA A 134 23.61 -7.61 2.21
C ALA A 134 23.35 -8.47 3.45
N ARG A 135 22.27 -9.27 3.47
CA ARG A 135 21.83 -10.11 4.61
C ARG A 135 21.34 -11.47 4.12
N PRO A 136 21.30 -12.51 4.98
CA PRO A 136 20.75 -13.82 4.62
C PRO A 136 19.37 -13.72 3.97
N PRO A 137 19.07 -14.50 2.90
CA PRO A 137 19.85 -15.62 2.38
C PRO A 137 21.01 -15.26 1.43
N PHE A 138 21.47 -14.01 1.37
CA PHE A 138 22.54 -13.48 0.50
C PHE A 138 22.29 -13.57 -1.01
N LEU A 139 21.35 -14.41 -1.45
CA LEU A 139 20.78 -14.49 -2.79
C LEU A 139 19.26 -14.46 -2.70
N ALA A 140 18.63 -13.42 -3.23
CA ALA A 140 17.18 -13.35 -3.35
C ALA A 140 16.77 -13.62 -4.79
N TRP A 141 15.82 -14.54 -4.97
CA TRP A 141 15.28 -14.89 -6.29
C TRP A 141 14.08 -14.02 -6.70
N ASN A 142 13.28 -13.60 -5.72
CA ASN A 142 12.05 -12.86 -5.94
C ASN A 142 12.23 -11.39 -5.55
N SER A 143 11.37 -10.52 -6.07
CA SER A 143 11.39 -9.11 -5.66
C SER A 143 11.14 -8.96 -4.15
N SER A 144 11.61 -7.84 -3.61
CA SER A 144 11.23 -7.39 -2.28
C SER A 144 9.72 -7.16 -2.18
N THR A 145 9.22 -7.14 -0.95
CA THR A 145 7.81 -7.00 -0.62
C THR A 145 7.48 -5.51 -0.45
N ALA A 146 6.56 -5.00 -1.24
CA ALA A 146 5.91 -3.70 -1.03
C ALA A 146 4.72 -3.89 -0.09
N TRP A 147 4.48 -2.94 0.81
CA TRP A 147 3.38 -3.03 1.76
C TRP A 147 3.01 -1.68 2.35
N THR A 148 1.76 -1.55 2.79
CA THR A 148 1.25 -0.42 3.56
C THR A 148 0.46 -0.92 4.77
N THR A 149 0.50 -0.18 5.87
CA THR A 149 -0.33 -0.41 7.06
C THR A 149 -1.17 0.82 7.33
N LEU A 150 -2.48 0.63 7.29
CA LEU A 150 -3.48 1.69 7.48
C LEU A 150 -4.14 1.58 8.84
N VAL A 151 -4.52 2.72 9.38
CA VAL A 151 -5.33 2.85 10.59
C VAL A 151 -6.57 3.67 10.30
N LEU A 152 -7.73 3.18 10.73
CA LEU A 152 -8.99 3.89 10.68
C LEU A 152 -9.61 3.87 12.08
N THR A 153 -10.04 5.02 12.57
CA THR A 153 -10.74 5.18 13.84
C THR A 153 -12.12 5.78 13.58
N LEU A 154 -13.16 5.07 14.01
CA LEU A 154 -14.54 5.53 13.93
C LEU A 154 -15.00 5.95 15.33
N HIS A 155 -15.68 7.08 15.40
CA HIS A 155 -16.19 7.64 16.64
C HIS A 155 -17.72 7.56 16.69
N ALA A 156 -18.28 7.37 17.88
CA ALA A 156 -19.72 7.25 18.08
C ALA A 156 -20.49 8.52 17.71
N ASP A 157 -19.81 9.67 17.70
CA ASP A 157 -20.32 11.00 17.31
C ASP A 157 -20.32 11.24 15.79
N GLY A 158 -19.79 10.31 14.99
CA GLY A 158 -19.72 10.42 13.53
C GLY A 158 -18.36 10.84 12.98
N ARG A 159 -17.40 11.25 13.83
CA ARG A 159 -16.04 11.56 13.37
C ARG A 159 -15.33 10.31 12.84
N LYS A 160 -14.44 10.51 11.87
CA LYS A 160 -13.65 9.48 11.20
C LYS A 160 -12.21 9.99 11.06
N ASP A 161 -11.26 9.25 11.63
CA ASP A 161 -9.83 9.60 11.54
C ASP A 161 -9.07 8.45 10.88
N GLY A 162 -8.36 8.73 9.78
CA GLY A 162 -7.61 7.73 9.04
C GLY A 162 -6.20 8.19 8.68
N TRP A 163 -5.22 7.29 8.74
CA TRP A 163 -3.83 7.60 8.40
C TRP A 163 -3.00 6.38 8.00
N LEU A 164 -1.85 6.65 7.39
CA LEU A 164 -0.80 5.67 7.09
C LEU A 164 0.06 5.46 8.34
N LEU A 165 0.01 4.27 8.95
CA LEU A 165 0.82 3.93 10.13
C LEU A 165 2.25 3.57 9.76
N GLY A 166 2.44 2.93 8.61
CA GLY A 166 3.76 2.55 8.11
C GLY A 166 3.67 1.98 6.71
N ALA A 167 4.79 2.00 6.00
CA ALA A 167 4.89 1.43 4.66
C ALA A 167 6.31 0.99 4.34
N SER A 168 6.46 0.16 3.31
CA SER A 168 7.76 -0.07 2.70
C SER A 168 8.41 1.24 2.22
N PRO A 169 9.74 1.33 2.14
CA PRO A 169 10.41 2.53 1.64
C PRO A 169 10.33 2.68 0.11
N PHE A 170 9.84 1.65 -0.58
CA PHE A 170 9.57 1.64 -2.01
C PHE A 170 8.43 0.66 -2.28
N PRO A 171 7.51 0.94 -3.20
CA PRO A 171 7.43 2.13 -4.07
C PRO A 171 6.93 3.38 -3.33
N ARG A 172 6.47 4.43 -4.03
CA ARG A 172 5.81 5.57 -3.38
C ARG A 172 4.36 5.23 -3.08
N HIS A 173 3.87 5.63 -1.91
CA HIS A 173 2.52 5.31 -1.42
C HIS A 173 1.70 6.58 -1.24
N PHE A 174 0.53 6.63 -1.87
CA PHE A 174 -0.43 7.73 -1.77
C PHE A 174 -1.58 7.31 -0.87
N LEU A 175 -2.19 8.25 -0.15
CA LEU A 175 -3.31 8.00 0.75
C LEU A 175 -4.53 8.82 0.32
N TYR A 176 -5.69 8.19 0.31
CA TYR A 176 -6.97 8.76 -0.06
C TYR A 176 -8.00 8.55 1.05
N ASP A 177 -8.89 9.53 1.22
CA ASP A 177 -10.02 9.47 2.15
C ASP A 177 -11.17 8.60 1.62
N GLU A 178 -12.33 8.64 2.29
CA GLU A 178 -13.48 7.81 1.93
C GLU A 178 -14.17 8.28 0.64
N GLU A 179 -14.12 9.57 0.34
CA GLU A 179 -14.59 10.20 -0.90
C GLU A 179 -13.57 10.09 -2.05
N GLY A 180 -12.41 9.51 -1.78
CA GLY A 180 -11.34 9.32 -2.76
C GLY A 180 -10.56 10.59 -3.09
N ASN A 181 -10.58 11.61 -2.24
CA ASN A 181 -9.65 12.75 -2.32
C ASN A 181 -8.26 12.31 -1.87
N LEU A 182 -7.22 12.80 -2.56
CA LEU A 182 -5.85 12.62 -2.13
C LEU A 182 -5.57 13.39 -0.82
N MET A 183 -5.15 12.66 0.21
CA MET A 183 -4.73 13.21 1.50
C MET A 183 -3.23 13.56 1.52
N GLY A 184 -2.41 12.82 0.77
CA GLY A 184 -0.95 12.97 0.75
C GLY A 184 -0.21 11.71 0.33
N ASP A 185 1.12 11.72 0.48
CA ASP A 185 1.99 10.61 0.07
C ASP A 185 3.26 10.43 0.92
N THR A 186 3.92 9.28 0.76
CA THR A 186 5.25 9.04 1.31
C THR A 186 6.30 9.72 0.43
N ALA A 187 6.62 10.98 0.74
CA ALA A 187 7.38 11.89 -0.12
C ALA A 187 8.67 11.30 -0.72
N LEU A 188 9.51 10.64 0.07
CA LEU A 188 10.77 10.07 -0.40
C LEU A 188 10.62 8.60 -0.77
N THR A 189 11.48 8.06 -1.64
CA THR A 189 11.59 6.61 -1.85
C THR A 189 13.02 6.17 -1.65
N ASP A 190 13.22 4.97 -1.11
CA ASP A 190 14.54 4.37 -0.91
C ASP A 190 14.53 2.95 -1.50
N PHE A 191 14.73 2.91 -2.82
CA PHE A 191 14.82 1.68 -3.58
C PHE A 191 15.94 0.77 -3.07
N GLY A 192 17.12 1.33 -2.75
CA GLY A 192 18.27 0.53 -2.32
C GLY A 192 18.00 -0.24 -1.03
N ARG A 193 17.42 0.41 -0.02
CA ARG A 193 17.02 -0.24 1.23
C ARG A 193 15.89 -1.24 1.02
N TRP A 194 14.86 -0.87 0.25
CA TRP A 194 13.79 -1.81 -0.09
C TRP A 194 14.33 -3.07 -0.76
N PHE A 195 15.15 -2.86 -1.78
CA PHE A 195 15.74 -3.90 -2.60
C PHE A 195 16.64 -4.84 -1.77
N SER A 196 17.41 -4.30 -0.83
CA SER A 196 18.37 -5.09 -0.05
C SER A 196 17.82 -5.72 1.22
N THR A 197 16.69 -5.25 1.77
CA THR A 197 16.22 -5.72 3.09
C THR A 197 14.77 -6.19 3.17
N HIS A 198 13.84 -5.77 2.29
CA HIS A 198 12.39 -5.98 2.53
C HIS A 198 11.88 -7.34 2.04
N TYR A 199 12.40 -8.42 2.61
CA TYR A 199 11.99 -9.80 2.36
C TYR A 199 12.14 -10.66 3.62
N GLY A 200 11.50 -11.84 3.62
CA GLY A 200 11.56 -12.75 4.76
C GLY A 200 11.03 -12.10 6.04
N ARG A 201 11.88 -12.09 7.09
CA ARG A 201 11.52 -11.59 8.42
C ARG A 201 11.39 -10.07 8.51
N GLU A 202 11.99 -9.33 7.58
CA GLU A 202 12.00 -7.86 7.58
C GLU A 202 10.76 -7.29 6.84
N THR A 203 9.62 -7.93 7.05
CA THR A 203 8.32 -7.55 6.49
C THR A 203 7.25 -7.75 7.57
N PRO A 204 6.05 -7.16 7.43
CA PRO A 204 4.96 -7.39 8.37
C PRO A 204 4.57 -8.87 8.56
N TRP A 205 4.90 -9.74 7.61
CA TRP A 205 4.68 -11.20 7.70
C TRP A 205 5.82 -11.96 8.38
N GLY A 206 6.86 -11.25 8.82
CA GLY A 206 8.09 -11.82 9.33
C GLY A 206 8.09 -12.22 10.80
N GLY A 207 6.96 -12.04 11.49
CA GLY A 207 6.80 -12.40 12.91
C GLY A 207 7.29 -11.35 13.90
N TYR A 208 7.68 -10.15 13.46
CA TYR A 208 7.77 -9.01 14.36
C TYR A 208 6.36 -8.54 14.69
N ASP A 209 6.05 -8.39 15.97
CA ASP A 209 4.83 -7.73 16.40
C ASP A 209 4.76 -6.37 15.69
N LEU A 210 3.59 -6.05 15.17
CA LEU A 210 3.31 -5.00 14.18
C LEU A 210 3.64 -3.56 14.63
N GLU A 211 4.44 -3.35 15.68
CA GLU A 211 5.23 -2.13 15.90
C GLU A 211 5.79 -1.69 14.54
N PRO A 212 5.57 -0.43 14.12
CA PRO A 212 5.72 -0.08 12.71
C PRO A 212 7.19 -0.28 12.32
N LEU A 213 7.43 -1.32 11.51
CA LEU A 213 8.75 -1.66 10.97
C LEU A 213 9.39 -0.49 10.22
N ALA A 214 8.60 0.52 9.84
CA ALA A 214 9.04 1.90 9.62
C ALA A 214 7.82 2.85 9.62
N ILE A 215 7.76 3.80 10.56
CA ILE A 215 6.94 5.01 10.36
C ILE A 215 7.57 5.79 9.20
N ARG A 216 6.75 6.21 8.24
CA ARG A 216 7.19 6.96 7.08
C ARG A 216 6.71 8.40 7.23
N GLU A 217 7.55 9.34 6.81
CA GLU A 217 7.14 10.73 6.68
C GLU A 217 6.00 10.82 5.65
N PHE A 218 4.91 11.45 6.07
CA PHE A 218 3.72 11.65 5.27
C PHE A 218 3.61 13.14 4.94
N SER A 219 3.63 13.48 3.66
CA SER A 219 3.45 14.85 3.20
C SER A 219 1.99 15.04 2.79
N PRO A 220 1.26 16.02 3.37
CA PRO A 220 -0.08 16.34 2.94
C PRO A 220 -0.12 16.71 1.45
N ALA A 221 -1.23 16.42 0.79
CA ALA A 221 -1.47 16.85 -0.57
C ALA A 221 -1.33 18.37 -0.65
N ARG A 222 -0.48 18.86 -1.56
CA ARG A 222 -0.45 20.28 -1.90
C ARG A 222 -1.49 20.54 -2.97
N GLU A 223 -2.21 21.65 -2.88
CA GLU A 223 -2.99 22.16 -4.00
C GLU A 223 -2.04 22.26 -5.21
N GLN A 224 -2.42 21.61 -6.32
CA GLN A 224 -1.67 21.78 -7.55
C GLN A 224 -1.93 23.22 -8.00
N GLU A 225 -0.88 24.06 -8.05
CA GLU A 225 -0.94 25.27 -8.86
C GLU A 225 -1.28 24.83 -10.28
N VAL A 226 -2.48 25.21 -10.73
CA VAL A 226 -2.89 25.05 -12.12
C VAL A 226 -1.94 25.94 -12.92
N ALA A 227 -1.02 25.33 -13.66
CA ALA A 227 -0.22 26.00 -14.67
C ALA A 227 -1.06 26.28 -15.92
#